data_AF-A0ABD5SFP4-F1
#
_entry.id   AF-A0ABD5SFP4-F1
#
_cell.length_a   1.000
_cell.length_b   1.000
_cell.length_c   1.000
_cell.angle_alpha   90.00
_cell.angle_beta   90.00
_cell.angle_gamma   90.00
#
_symmetry.space_group_name_H-M   'P 1'
#
loop_
_entity.id
_entity.type
_entity.pdbx_description
1 polymer ?
#
loop_
_entity_poly.entity_id
_entity_poly.type
_entity_poly.pdbx_seq_one_letter_code
_entity_poly.pdbx_strand_id
1 'polypeptide(L)'
;MAKSSKGKNRLFYSAADEVEHAKYPDDVLCGNPQLCSSAYRLAYTDQDFMLSEELRPVRLMLELSKPEAVLQALGVNQTVVIFGSARTPDLETAQKAVDLLQGQTSG
;
A
#
# COMPACT_ATOMS: atom_id res chain seq x y z
N MET A 1 6.81 11.41 -6.34
CA MET A 1 5.91 11.40 -7.51
C MET A 1 6.74 11.64 -8.76
N ALA A 2 7.10 10.58 -9.47
CA ALA A 2 7.88 10.70 -10.71
C ALA A 2 6.94 11.07 -11.86
N LYS A 3 7.21 12.21 -12.48
CA LYS A 3 6.52 12.67 -13.70
C LYS A 3 6.70 11.62 -14.80
N SER A 4 5.59 11.20 -15.43
CA SER A 4 5.60 10.31 -16.59
C SER A 4 6.47 10.93 -17.69
N SER A 5 7.61 10.31 -17.97
CA SER A 5 8.46 10.72 -19.09
C SER A 5 7.78 10.32 -20.39
N LYS A 6 6.98 11.23 -20.95
CA LYS A 6 6.51 11.17 -22.33
C LYS A 6 7.72 11.11 -23.26
N GLY A 7 7.95 9.94 -23.86
CA GLY A 7 8.91 9.71 -24.93
C GLY A 7 10.12 8.86 -24.54
N LYS A 8 10.11 7.58 -24.94
CA LYS A 8 11.27 6.70 -25.27
C LYS A 8 10.76 5.26 -25.53
N ASN A 9 10.56 4.90 -26.81
CA ASN A 9 10.50 3.53 -27.36
C ASN A 9 10.02 2.38 -26.44
N ARG A 10 8.85 2.49 -25.82
CA ARG A 10 8.25 1.40 -25.03
C ARG A 10 7.42 0.52 -25.96
N LEU A 11 7.78 -0.75 -26.07
CA LEU A 11 7.04 -1.75 -26.85
C LEU A 11 5.63 -2.03 -26.30
N PHE A 12 5.43 -1.82 -25.00
CA PHE A 12 4.16 -2.08 -24.31
C PHE A 12 3.70 -0.86 -23.49
N TYR A 13 2.38 -0.68 -23.43
CA TYR A 13 1.71 0.32 -22.60
C TYR A 13 2.00 0.08 -21.11
N SER A 14 1.96 1.14 -20.29
CA SER A 14 1.95 0.96 -18.84
C SER A 14 0.54 0.63 -18.34
N ALA A 15 0.45 0.03 -17.15
CA ALA A 15 -0.85 -0.17 -16.49
C ALA A 15 -1.65 1.14 -16.38
N ALA A 16 -0.99 2.29 -16.18
CA ALA A 16 -1.65 3.59 -16.15
C ALA A 16 -2.18 4.02 -17.54
N ASP A 17 -1.43 3.76 -18.62
CA ASP A 17 -1.89 4.03 -19.99
C ASP A 17 -3.09 3.12 -20.34
N GLU A 18 -3.06 1.87 -19.90
CA GLU A 18 -4.18 0.92 -20.05
C GLU A 18 -5.45 1.40 -19.33
N VAL A 19 -5.32 1.96 -18.11
CA VAL A 19 -6.47 2.58 -17.42
C VAL A 19 -7.05 3.74 -18.24
N GLU A 20 -6.21 4.61 -18.79
CA GLU A 20 -6.69 5.71 -19.64
C GLU A 20 -7.39 5.20 -20.91
N HIS A 21 -6.88 4.14 -21.53
CA HIS A 21 -7.52 3.53 -22.71
C HIS A 21 -8.82 2.79 -22.40
N ALA A 22 -8.93 2.20 -21.20
CA ALA A 22 -10.14 1.53 -20.76
C ALA A 22 -11.28 2.49 -20.40
N LYS A 23 -11.00 3.79 -20.29
CA LYS A 23 -12.04 4.84 -20.19
C LYS A 23 -12.68 5.04 -21.55
N TYR A 24 -13.62 4.17 -21.90
CA TYR A 24 -14.56 4.48 -22.98
C TYR A 24 -15.49 5.60 -22.53
N PRO A 25 -15.88 6.51 -23.43
CA PRO A 25 -16.85 7.53 -23.09
C PRO A 25 -18.21 6.86 -22.82
N ASP A 26 -18.97 7.41 -21.86
CA ASP A 26 -20.20 6.80 -21.32
C ASP A 26 -21.27 6.55 -22.40
N ASP A 27 -21.25 7.31 -23.50
CA ASP A 27 -22.12 7.16 -24.66
C ASP A 27 -21.87 5.86 -25.45
N VAL A 28 -20.63 5.39 -25.51
CA VAL A 28 -20.23 4.14 -26.20
C VAL A 28 -20.46 2.91 -25.30
N LEU A 29 -20.25 3.05 -23.99
CA LEU A 29 -20.56 2.02 -23.00
C LEU A 29 -22.08 1.80 -22.90
N CYS A 30 -22.85 2.87 -22.69
CA CYS A 30 -24.30 2.84 -22.52
C CYS A 30 -25.05 2.25 -23.73
N GLY A 31 -24.48 2.33 -24.94
CA GLY A 31 -25.07 1.78 -26.17
C GLY A 31 -24.84 0.28 -26.41
N ASN A 32 -23.92 -0.36 -25.67
CA ASN A 32 -23.58 -1.77 -25.87
C ASN A 32 -23.57 -2.54 -24.53
N PRO A 33 -24.63 -3.33 -24.24
CA PRO A 33 -24.76 -4.08 -22.99
C PRO A 33 -23.57 -5.00 -22.67
N GLN A 34 -22.87 -5.51 -23.69
CA GLN A 34 -21.70 -6.36 -23.51
C GLN A 34 -20.51 -5.58 -22.96
N LEU A 35 -20.30 -4.33 -23.41
CA LEU A 35 -19.21 -3.47 -22.93
C LEU A 35 -19.45 -2.96 -21.50
N CYS A 36 -20.71 -2.90 -21.06
CA CYS A 36 -21.08 -2.54 -19.68
C CYS A 36 -20.88 -3.65 -18.64
N SER A 37 -20.53 -4.88 -19.07
CA SER A 37 -20.33 -5.99 -18.13
C SER A 37 -19.06 -5.80 -17.29
N SER A 38 -19.13 -6.15 -16.00
CA SER A 38 -17.97 -6.13 -15.10
C SER A 38 -16.80 -7.01 -15.59
N ALA A 39 -17.08 -8.02 -16.42
CA ALA A 39 -16.06 -8.89 -17.02
C ALA A 39 -15.06 -8.14 -17.93
N TYR A 40 -15.42 -6.96 -18.44
CA TYR A 40 -14.53 -6.13 -19.28
C TYR A 40 -13.77 -5.06 -18.48
N ARG A 41 -14.00 -4.96 -17.16
CA ARG A 41 -13.23 -4.06 -16.30
C ARG A 41 -11.83 -4.62 -16.08
N LEU A 42 -10.82 -3.76 -16.13
CA LEU A 42 -9.45 -4.16 -15.83
C LEU A 42 -9.36 -4.63 -14.37
N ALA A 43 -8.86 -5.86 -14.17
CA ALA A 43 -8.83 -6.51 -12.87
C ALA A 43 -8.16 -5.68 -11.75
N TYR A 44 -7.06 -4.99 -12.05
CA TYR A 44 -6.34 -4.17 -11.07
C TYR A 44 -6.99 -2.81 -10.78
N THR A 45 -8.03 -2.44 -11.54
CA THR A 45 -8.90 -1.28 -11.24
C THR A 45 -10.22 -1.68 -10.59
N ASP A 46 -10.57 -2.96 -10.67
CA ASP A 46 -11.82 -3.48 -10.14
C ASP A 46 -11.71 -3.76 -8.64
N GLN A 47 -12.22 -2.84 -7.82
CA GLN A 47 -12.15 -3.00 -6.36
C GLN A 47 -12.95 -4.21 -5.87
N ASP A 48 -14.09 -4.52 -6.47
CA ASP A 48 -14.92 -5.66 -6.05
C ASP A 48 -14.16 -6.98 -6.26
N PHE A 49 -13.47 -7.10 -7.40
CA PHE A 49 -12.59 -8.23 -7.67
C PHE A 49 -11.37 -8.25 -6.75
N MET A 50 -10.66 -7.13 -6.58
CA MET A 50 -9.49 -7.02 -5.70
C MET A 50 -9.80 -7.31 -4.23
N LEU A 51 -11.02 -7.02 -3.77
CA LEU A 51 -11.45 -7.26 -2.40
C LEU A 51 -12.01 -8.67 -2.17
N SER A 52 -12.23 -9.45 -3.23
CA SER A 52 -12.72 -10.82 -3.17
C SER A 52 -11.81 -11.75 -2.35
N GLU A 53 -12.40 -12.82 -1.80
CA GLU A 53 -11.67 -13.80 -0.99
C GLU A 53 -10.54 -14.48 -1.77
N GLU A 54 -10.78 -14.81 -3.04
CA GLU A 54 -9.82 -15.47 -3.94
C GLU A 54 -8.55 -14.64 -4.16
N LEU A 55 -8.64 -13.31 -4.09
CA LEU A 55 -7.50 -12.41 -4.26
C LEU A 55 -6.75 -12.09 -2.96
N ARG A 56 -7.06 -12.76 -1.84
CA ARG A 56 -6.29 -12.64 -0.60
C ARG A 56 -4.77 -12.90 -0.79
N PRO A 57 -4.31 -13.92 -1.54
CA PRO A 57 -2.88 -14.14 -1.75
C PRO A 57 -2.20 -12.99 -2.50
N VAL A 58 -2.87 -12.41 -3.50
CA VAL A 58 -2.37 -11.26 -4.27
C VAL A 58 -2.27 -10.02 -3.39
N ARG A 59 -3.27 -9.75 -2.54
CA ARG A 59 -3.22 -8.63 -1.58
C ARG A 59 -2.07 -8.79 -0.59
N LEU A 60 -1.85 -9.98 -0.05
CA LEU A 60 -0.72 -10.23 0.85
C LEU A 60 0.63 -9.98 0.16
N MET A 61 0.78 -10.41 -1.11
CA MET A 61 1.96 -10.11 -1.91
C MET A 61 2.15 -8.61 -2.12
N LEU A 62 1.08 -7.85 -2.36
CA LEU A 62 1.14 -6.39 -2.46
C LEU A 62 1.59 -5.73 -1.15
N GLU A 63 1.07 -6.19 0.00
CA GLU A 63 1.47 -5.68 1.32
C GLU A 63 2.94 -5.94 1.64
N LEU A 64 3.53 -7.03 1.13
CA LEU A 64 4.96 -7.31 1.28
C LEU A 64 5.82 -6.54 0.27
N SER A 65 5.37 -6.42 -0.99
CA SER A 65 6.15 -5.77 -2.06
C SER A 65 6.17 -4.24 -1.96
N LYS A 66 5.10 -3.64 -1.44
CA LYS A 66 5.01 -2.18 -1.27
C LYS A 66 6.12 -1.60 -0.37
N PRO A 67 6.37 -2.09 0.85
CA PRO A 67 7.46 -1.60 1.68
C PRO A 67 8.83 -1.85 1.03
N GLU A 68 9.03 -3.02 0.40
CA GLU A 68 10.27 -3.33 -0.31
C GLU A 68 10.57 -2.31 -1.42
N ALA A 69 9.58 -2.00 -2.25
CA ALA A 69 9.74 -0.99 -3.30
C ALA A 69 10.10 0.40 -2.76
N VAL A 70 9.56 0.78 -1.60
CA VAL A 70 9.88 2.05 -0.94
C VAL A 70 11.31 2.03 -0.39
N LEU A 71 11.73 0.96 0.28
CA LEU A 71 13.08 0.81 0.82
C LEU A 71 14.14 0.85 -0.29
N GLN A 72 13.88 0.17 -1.41
CA GLN A 72 14.75 0.19 -2.58
C GLN A 72 14.85 1.60 -3.19
N ALA A 73 13.72 2.30 -3.33
CA ALA A 73 13.71 3.68 -3.85
C ALA A 73 14.48 4.67 -2.96
N LEU A 74 14.58 4.39 -1.65
CA LEU A 74 15.36 5.17 -0.69
C LEU A 74 16.83 4.72 -0.59
N GLY A 75 17.24 3.66 -1.31
CA GLY A 75 18.61 3.15 -1.28
C GLY A 75 18.99 2.44 0.03
N VAL A 76 18.03 1.88 0.76
CA VAL A 76 18.29 1.11 1.99
C VAL A 76 18.87 -0.25 1.62
N ASN A 77 20.17 -0.44 1.88
CA ASN A 77 20.88 -1.70 1.59
C ASN A 77 20.92 -2.68 2.76
N GLN A 78 20.74 -2.18 3.99
CA GLN A 78 20.84 -2.95 5.22
C GLN A 78 19.80 -2.46 6.22
N THR A 79 19.12 -3.40 6.88
CA THR A 79 18.04 -3.11 7.84
C THR A 79 18.32 -3.87 9.13
N VAL A 80 18.32 -3.16 10.26
CA VAL A 80 18.37 -3.76 11.59
C VAL A 80 16.98 -3.70 12.20
N VAL A 81 16.40 -4.86 12.51
CA VAL A 81 15.06 -4.97 13.10
C VAL A 81 15.19 -5.06 14.62
N ILE A 82 14.55 -4.14 15.32
CA ILE A 82 14.51 -4.10 16.80
C ILE A 82 13.06 -4.32 17.23
N PHE A 83 12.84 -5.29 18.11
CA PHE A 83 11.55 -5.53 18.75
C PHE A 83 11.56 -5.00 20.19
N GLY A 84 10.42 -4.50 20.65
CA GLY A 84 10.24 -3.99 22.00
C GLY A 84 8.77 -3.99 22.41
N SER A 85 8.50 -3.80 23.70
CA SER A 85 7.13 -3.69 24.19
C SER A 85 6.46 -2.44 23.64
N ALA A 86 5.25 -2.58 23.09
CA ALA A 86 4.40 -1.45 22.70
C ALA A 86 3.88 -0.64 23.91
N ARG A 87 4.13 -1.13 25.14
CA ARG A 87 3.68 -0.53 26.40
C ARG A 87 4.81 0.05 27.25
N THR A 88 6.02 0.16 26.71
CA THR A 88 7.12 0.82 27.43
C THR A 88 6.74 2.29 27.66
N PRO A 89 6.68 2.77 28.91
CA PRO A 89 6.40 4.17 29.19
C PRO A 89 7.52 5.05 28.66
N ASP A 90 7.21 6.32 28.35
CA ASP A 90 8.25 7.31 28.09
C ASP A 90 9.10 7.55 29.35
N LEU A 91 10.26 8.17 29.14
CA LEU A 91 11.25 8.35 30.20
C LEU A 91 10.68 9.13 31.40
N GLU A 92 9.88 10.17 31.17
CA GLU A 92 9.35 11.00 32.23
C GLU A 92 8.32 10.23 33.07
N THR A 93 7.41 9.52 32.41
CA THR A 93 6.42 8.67 33.08
C THR A 93 7.10 7.54 33.86
N ALA A 94 8.13 6.91 33.30
CA ALA A 94 8.91 5.89 33.96
C ALA A 94 9.61 6.43 35.21
N GLN A 95 10.25 7.60 35.10
CA GLN A 95 10.98 8.23 36.20
C GLN A 95 10.04 8.61 37.34
N LYS A 96 8.88 9.21 37.04
CA LYS A 96 7.86 9.51 38.06
C LYS A 96 7.42 8.26 38.80
N ALA A 97 7.20 7.15 38.09
CA ALA A 97 6.83 5.88 38.72
C ALA A 97 7.93 5.36 39.66
N VAL A 98 9.20 5.46 39.25
CA VAL A 98 10.35 5.07 40.08
C VAL A 98 10.43 5.95 41.34
N ASP A 99 10.36 7.28 41.19
CA ASP A 99 10.47 8.23 42.29
C ASP A 99 9.35 8.02 43.34
N LEU A 100 8.12 7.78 42.87
CA LEU A 100 6.98 7.48 43.75
C LEU A 100 7.21 6.21 44.58
N LEU A 101 7.76 5.16 43.97
CA LEU A 101 8.01 3.89 44.65
C LEU A 101 9.20 3.98 45.62
N GLN A 102 10.24 4.74 45.27
CA GLN A 102 11.39 4.99 46.13
C GLN A 102 11.01 5.84 47.36
N GLY A 103 10.11 6.81 47.19
CA GLY A 103 9.56 7.59 48.31
C GLY A 103 8.74 6.76 49.30
N GLN A 104 8.17 5.63 48.87
CA GLN A 104 7.37 4.73 49.72
C GLN A 104 8.20 3.70 50.49
N THR A 105 9.44 3.41 50.06
CA THR A 105 10.29 2.37 50.65
C THR A 105 11.24 2.87 51.75
N SER A 106 11.28 4.19 52.00
CA SER A 106 12.18 4.81 52.98
C SER A 106 11.52 5.13 54.33
N GLY A 107 10.40 4.48 54.66
CA GLY A 107 9.71 4.56 55.97
C GLY A 107 9.46 3.17 56.54
#